data_AF-A0A6N8JL45-F1
#
_entry.id   AF-A0A6N8JL45-F1
#
_cell.length_a   1.000
_cell.length_b   1.000
_cell.length_c   1.000
_cell.angle_alpha   90.00
_cell.angle_beta   90.00
_cell.angle_gamma   90.00
#
_symmetry.space_group_name_H-M   'P 1'
#
loop_
_entity.id
_entity.type
_entity.pdbx_description
1 polymer ?
#
loop_
_entity_poly.entity_id
_entity_poly.type
_entity_poly.pdbx_seq_one_letter_code
_entity_poly.pdbx_strand_id
1 'polypeptide(L)'
;MKKNVIFSSLLIIAALGLKAQTVKPVKDATQEDIQNKLVQLAYSNPSIKIRDYEKDKTVSELHKSGANWLNYVTVSANLNEVTLKTYKSTNTTDIRNQIYYPLWNVGINVPLGSLTGKANDVKIARKNVDIATAEQEVAKRQVKAMVLSKYHDYLMTKEMLTLQNEVTEDDYTAFQTAETKLASGSISYESYTTTSQRYNDDRNKKLSLERDLSNVKLEIEEIIGVRLEDVIAQ
;
A
#
# COMPACT_ATOMS: atom_id res chain seq x y z
N MET A 1 -52.97 12.13 -79.03
CA MET A 1 -51.67 12.61 -79.55
C MET A 1 -50.74 12.86 -78.39
N LYS A 2 -49.48 12.45 -78.57
CA LYS A 2 -48.37 12.35 -77.62
C LYS A 2 -48.23 13.51 -76.62
N LYS A 3 -47.82 13.17 -75.38
CA LYS A 3 -46.64 13.77 -74.72
C LYS A 3 -46.24 12.96 -73.48
N ASN A 4 -45.07 12.35 -73.58
CA ASN A 4 -44.34 11.71 -72.48
C ASN A 4 -43.78 12.80 -71.57
N VAL A 5 -43.89 12.62 -70.25
CA VAL A 5 -43.02 13.28 -69.28
C VAL A 5 -42.48 12.21 -68.34
N ILE A 6 -41.20 11.93 -68.52
CA ILE A 6 -40.38 11.08 -67.67
C ILE A 6 -40.02 11.92 -66.43
N PHE A 7 -40.42 11.49 -65.24
CA PHE A 7 -39.93 12.06 -63.99
C PHE A 7 -39.08 10.99 -63.29
N SER A 8 -37.77 11.17 -63.36
CA SER A 8 -36.77 10.34 -62.70
C SER A 8 -36.90 10.49 -61.18
N SER A 9 -37.20 9.37 -60.52
CA SER A 9 -37.15 9.19 -59.08
C SER A 9 -35.69 9.19 -58.58
N LEU A 10 -35.32 10.23 -57.84
CA LEU A 10 -34.05 10.32 -57.12
C LEU A 10 -34.16 9.52 -55.81
N LEU A 11 -33.55 8.33 -55.76
CA LEU A 11 -33.47 7.52 -54.54
C LEU A 11 -32.32 8.04 -53.67
N ILE A 12 -32.64 8.78 -52.62
CA ILE A 12 -31.66 9.21 -51.59
C ILE A 12 -31.42 8.00 -50.68
N ILE A 13 -30.30 7.29 -50.90
CA ILE A 13 -29.79 6.27 -49.98
C ILE A 13 -29.09 7.01 -48.84
N ALA A 14 -29.78 7.14 -47.70
CA ALA A 14 -29.18 7.59 -46.45
C ALA A 14 -28.19 6.50 -45.96
N ALA A 15 -26.90 6.79 -46.08
CA ALA A 15 -25.84 5.98 -45.48
C ALA A 15 -25.87 6.13 -43.96
N LEU A 16 -26.62 5.25 -43.28
CA LEU A 16 -26.48 5.03 -41.86
C LEU A 16 -25.10 4.42 -41.62
N GLY A 17 -24.18 5.23 -41.10
CA GLY A 17 -22.90 4.77 -40.58
C GLY A 17 -23.13 3.84 -39.40
N LEU A 18 -23.19 2.53 -39.68
CA LEU A 18 -23.04 1.48 -38.68
C LEU A 18 -21.68 1.65 -38.01
N LYS A 19 -21.66 2.29 -36.84
CA LYS A 19 -20.53 2.17 -35.91
C LYS A 19 -20.57 0.74 -35.38
N ALA A 20 -19.78 -0.13 -36.00
CA ALA A 20 -19.44 -1.42 -35.42
C ALA A 20 -18.92 -1.16 -34.00
N GLN A 21 -19.67 -1.63 -32.99
CA GLN A 21 -19.14 -1.76 -31.65
C GLN A 21 -18.05 -2.82 -31.74
N THR A 22 -16.80 -2.38 -31.85
CA THR A 22 -15.65 -3.24 -31.57
C THR A 22 -15.71 -3.54 -30.09
N VAL A 23 -16.38 -4.65 -29.72
CA VAL A 23 -16.14 -5.32 -28.45
C VAL A 23 -14.64 -5.57 -28.44
N LYS A 24 -13.91 -4.79 -27.64
CA LYS A 24 -12.49 -5.07 -27.41
C LYS A 24 -12.46 -6.51 -26.91
N PRO A 25 -11.66 -7.41 -27.51
CA PRO A 25 -11.50 -8.74 -26.94
C PRO A 25 -11.05 -8.54 -25.49
N VAL A 26 -11.85 -9.05 -24.55
CA VAL A 26 -11.43 -9.17 -23.15
C VAL A 26 -10.20 -10.05 -23.23
N LYS A 27 -9.03 -9.44 -23.08
CA LYS A 27 -7.79 -10.18 -22.98
C LYS A 27 -7.89 -10.88 -21.64
N ASP A 28 -8.08 -12.20 -21.64
CA ASP A 28 -8.01 -13.00 -20.41
C ASP A 28 -6.76 -12.56 -19.64
N ALA A 29 -6.96 -12.08 -18.40
CA ALA A 29 -5.86 -11.57 -17.59
C ALA A 29 -4.80 -12.67 -17.47
N THR A 30 -3.58 -12.37 -17.91
CA THR A 30 -2.49 -13.34 -17.78
C THR A 30 -2.12 -13.49 -16.31
N GLN A 31 -1.49 -14.61 -15.94
CA GLN A 31 -1.00 -14.81 -14.57
C GLN A 31 -0.07 -13.67 -14.12
N GLU A 32 0.71 -13.11 -15.04
CA GLU A 32 1.57 -11.95 -14.79
C GLU A 32 0.75 -10.68 -14.53
N ASP A 33 -0.36 -10.47 -15.24
CA ASP A 33 -1.27 -9.34 -15.01
C ASP A 33 -1.87 -9.38 -13.60
N ILE A 34 -2.31 -10.58 -13.15
CA ILE A 34 -2.85 -10.80 -11.80
C ILE A 34 -1.76 -10.53 -10.74
N GLN A 35 -0.56 -11.08 -10.91
CA GLN A 35 0.56 -10.88 -9.99
C GLN A 35 0.93 -9.39 -9.86
N ASN A 36 1.03 -8.68 -10.97
CA ASN A 36 1.31 -7.25 -10.97
C ASN A 36 0.20 -6.46 -10.26
N LYS A 37 -1.06 -6.85 -10.47
CA LYS A 37 -2.19 -6.22 -9.79
C LYS A 37 -2.18 -6.44 -8.28
N LEU A 38 -1.90 -7.67 -7.83
CA LEU A 38 -1.76 -8.00 -6.41
C LEU A 38 -0.65 -7.18 -5.76
N VAL A 39 0.50 -7.06 -6.41
CA VAL A 39 1.62 -6.23 -5.93
C VAL A 39 1.24 -4.76 -5.85
N GLN A 40 0.53 -4.23 -6.85
CA GLN A 40 0.05 -2.86 -6.84
C GLN A 40 -0.88 -2.58 -5.66
N LEU A 41 -1.81 -3.48 -5.39
CA LEU A 41 -2.73 -3.36 -4.25
C LEU A 41 -1.98 -3.50 -2.92
N ALA A 42 -1.03 -4.44 -2.82
CA ALA A 42 -0.22 -4.64 -1.63
C ALA A 42 0.64 -3.41 -1.27
N TYR A 43 1.07 -2.59 -2.23
CA TYR A 43 1.76 -1.33 -1.94
C TYR A 43 0.86 -0.28 -1.27
N SER A 44 -0.46 -0.43 -1.34
CA SER A 44 -1.41 0.43 -0.62
C SER A 44 -1.64 0.00 0.83
N ASN A 45 -0.97 -1.08 1.28
CA ASN A 45 -1.06 -1.61 2.63
C ASN A 45 -0.62 -0.57 3.69
N PRO A 46 -1.30 -0.48 4.85
CA PRO A 46 -0.93 0.43 5.94
C PRO A 46 0.54 0.36 6.38
N SER A 47 1.16 -0.83 6.35
CA SER A 47 2.57 -1.02 6.71
C SER A 47 3.53 -0.23 5.80
N ILE A 48 3.24 -0.15 4.50
CA ILE A 48 4.02 0.66 3.55
C ILE A 48 3.77 2.15 3.78
N LYS A 49 2.50 2.54 4.03
CA LYS A 49 2.16 3.94 4.34
C LYS A 49 2.88 4.47 5.58
N ILE A 50 3.09 3.63 6.59
CA ILE A 50 3.90 3.99 7.77
C ILE A 50 5.33 4.36 7.36
N ARG A 51 5.95 3.59 6.45
CA ARG A 51 7.31 3.88 5.93
C ARG A 51 7.34 5.16 5.10
N ASP A 52 6.28 5.44 4.35
CA ASP A 52 6.14 6.71 3.64
C ASP A 52 6.12 7.89 4.63
N TYR A 53 5.34 7.80 5.70
CA TYR A 53 5.29 8.83 6.74
C TYR A 53 6.61 8.98 7.52
N GLU A 54 7.31 7.88 7.79
CA GLU A 54 8.64 7.92 8.43
C GLU A 54 9.67 8.65 7.57
N LYS A 55 9.64 8.41 6.25
CA LYS A 55 10.48 9.13 5.30
C LYS A 55 10.13 10.62 5.27
N ASP A 56 8.85 10.96 5.18
CA ASP A 56 8.40 12.37 5.18
C ASP A 56 8.78 13.11 6.47
N LYS A 57 8.66 12.42 7.62
CA LYS A 57 9.16 12.90 8.90
C LYS A 57 10.67 13.17 8.84
N THR A 58 11.45 12.23 8.32
CA THR A 58 12.91 12.36 8.22
C THR A 58 13.34 13.50 7.28
N VAL A 59 12.61 13.70 6.18
CA VAL A 59 12.79 14.85 5.28
C VAL A 59 12.52 16.17 6.03
N SER A 60 11.44 16.21 6.80
CA SER A 60 11.11 17.38 7.64
C SER A 60 12.19 17.66 8.69
N GLU A 61 12.78 16.62 9.28
CA GLU A 61 13.91 16.74 10.21
C GLU A 61 15.17 17.28 9.53
N LEU A 62 15.45 16.89 8.27
CA LEU A 62 16.52 17.48 7.46
C LEU A 62 16.29 18.99 7.25
N HIS A 63 15.07 19.40 6.89
CA HIS A 63 14.74 20.81 6.76
C HIS A 63 14.90 21.57 8.07
N LYS A 64 14.45 20.99 9.19
CA LYS A 64 14.62 21.55 10.54
C LYS A 64 16.10 21.69 10.90
N SER A 65 16.93 20.68 10.62
CA SER A 65 18.38 20.72 10.84
C SER A 65 19.04 21.82 10.02
N GLY A 66 18.62 21.96 8.76
CA GLY A 66 19.09 23.00 7.84
C GLY A 66 18.65 24.42 8.23
N ALA A 67 17.51 24.59 8.89
CA ALA A 67 17.02 25.89 9.39
C ALA A 67 17.51 26.21 10.82
N ASN A 68 18.10 25.25 11.51
CA ASN A 68 18.49 25.38 12.92
C ASN A 68 19.51 26.50 13.18
N TRP A 69 20.22 26.98 12.16
CA TRP A 69 21.11 28.14 12.29
C TRP A 69 20.36 29.43 12.64
N LEU A 70 19.07 29.54 12.30
CA LEU A 70 18.21 30.69 12.64
C LEU A 70 18.01 30.85 14.15
N ASN A 71 18.07 29.75 14.92
CA ASN A 71 17.93 29.79 16.37
C ASN A 71 19.07 30.56 17.07
N TYR A 72 20.15 30.85 16.35
CA TYR A 72 21.28 31.60 16.88
C TYR A 72 21.22 33.09 16.53
N VAL A 73 20.34 33.51 15.62
CA VAL A 73 20.17 34.92 15.30
C VAL A 73 19.23 35.52 16.34
N THR A 74 19.81 36.17 17.34
CA THR A 74 19.05 36.91 18.36
C THR A 74 19.09 38.40 18.04
N VAL A 75 17.92 38.99 17.87
CA VAL A 75 17.76 40.44 17.77
C VAL A 75 17.26 40.93 19.12
N SER A 76 18.10 41.71 19.80
CA SER A 76 17.72 42.33 21.07
C SER A 76 17.62 43.84 20.88
N ALA A 77 16.58 44.44 21.44
CA ALA A 77 16.42 45.88 21.58
C ALA A 77 16.16 46.15 23.05
N ASN A 78 16.99 46.96 23.69
CA ASN A 78 16.73 47.42 25.06
C ASN A 78 16.51 48.93 25.04
N LEU A 79 15.58 49.40 25.88
CA LEU A 79 15.27 50.80 26.08
C LEU A 79 15.65 51.17 27.52
N ASN A 80 16.38 52.27 27.69
CA ASN A 80 16.82 52.71 29.03
C ASN A 80 15.97 53.88 29.52
N GLU A 81 15.10 53.64 30.51
CA GLU A 81 14.20 54.67 31.08
C GLU A 81 14.91 55.69 31.99
N VAL A 82 16.12 55.39 32.47
CA VAL A 82 16.88 56.30 33.36
C VAL A 82 17.30 57.57 32.59
N THR A 83 17.62 57.43 31.30
CA THR A 83 17.94 58.57 30.42
C THR A 83 16.67 59.35 30.04
N LEU A 84 15.50 58.69 29.93
CA LEU A 84 14.23 59.34 29.58
C LEU A 84 13.68 60.25 30.69
N LYS A 85 13.85 59.88 31.96
CA LYS A 85 13.40 60.70 33.11
C LYS A 85 14.32 61.90 33.37
N THR A 86 15.62 61.77 33.10
CA THR A 86 16.59 62.88 33.23
C THR A 86 16.36 63.97 32.17
N TYR A 87 15.94 63.61 30.95
CA TYR A 87 15.55 64.59 29.92
C TYR A 87 14.23 65.33 30.21
N LYS A 88 13.35 64.78 31.07
CA LYS A 88 12.07 65.39 31.46
C LYS A 88 12.13 66.20 32.77
N SER A 89 13.24 66.15 33.52
CA SER A 89 13.37 66.87 34.79
C SER A 89 13.95 68.26 34.56
N THR A 90 13.13 69.30 34.68
CA THR A 90 13.48 70.72 34.47
C THR A 90 14.14 71.38 35.70
N ASN A 91 14.53 70.62 36.73
CA ASN A 91 15.19 71.16 37.93
C ASN A 91 16.68 70.80 37.95
N THR A 92 17.47 71.69 37.34
CA THR A 92 18.92 71.66 37.26
C THR A 92 19.56 72.16 38.56
N THR A 93 20.08 71.26 39.40
CA THR A 93 21.12 71.63 40.39
C THR A 93 22.10 70.51 40.77
N ASP A 94 22.06 69.33 40.15
CA ASP A 94 23.06 68.28 40.41
C ASP A 94 23.67 67.75 39.11
N ILE A 95 24.84 68.29 38.77
CA ILE A 95 25.62 68.01 37.55
C ILE A 95 26.34 66.65 37.66
N ARG A 96 26.29 65.97 38.81
CA ARG A 96 27.04 64.73 39.06
C ARG A 96 26.34 63.46 38.57
N ASN A 97 25.11 63.54 38.06
CA ASN A 97 24.31 62.38 37.65
C ASN A 97 24.13 62.22 36.13
N GLN A 98 24.94 62.93 35.32
CA GLN A 98 24.87 62.88 33.87
C GLN A 98 25.60 61.66 33.30
N ILE A 99 25.21 60.46 33.73
CA ILE A 99 25.69 59.22 33.12
C ILE A 99 24.93 59.05 31.80
N TYR A 100 25.58 59.40 30.70
CA TYR A 100 25.08 59.20 29.34
C TYR A 100 25.08 57.70 29.01
N TYR A 101 24.02 57.00 29.42
CA TYR A 101 23.75 55.67 28.90
C TYR A 101 22.99 55.76 27.57
N PRO A 102 23.28 54.88 26.58
CA PRO A 102 22.54 54.83 25.33
C PRO A 102 21.03 54.67 25.59
N LEU A 103 20.22 55.49 24.92
CA LEU A 103 18.74 55.47 25.02
C LEU A 103 18.14 54.16 24.50
N TRP A 104 18.82 53.57 23.51
CA TRP A 104 18.48 52.30 22.90
C TRP A 104 19.76 51.54 22.56
N ASN A 105 19.76 50.23 22.73
CA ASN A 105 20.81 49.36 22.23
C ASN A 105 20.20 48.22 21.42
N VAL A 106 20.63 48.12 20.17
CA VAL A 106 20.28 47.02 19.26
C VAL A 106 21.51 46.16 19.05
N GLY A 107 21.39 44.87 19.31
CA GLY A 107 22.47 43.91 19.14
C GLY A 107 22.01 42.70 18.35
N ILE A 108 22.82 42.28 17.38
CA ILE A 108 22.71 40.98 16.70
C ILE A 108 23.85 40.12 17.23
N ASN A 109 23.53 38.99 17.86
CA ASN A 109 24.51 37.99 18.25
C ASN A 109 24.50 36.82 17.25
N VAL A 110 25.65 36.46 16.70
CA VAL A 110 25.82 35.27 15.85
C VAL A 110 27.03 34.47 16.36
N PRO A 111 26.83 33.37 17.09
CA PRO A 111 27.90 32.49 17.54
C PRO A 111 28.49 31.71 16.35
N LEU A 112 29.63 32.18 15.83
CA LEU A 112 30.31 31.56 14.68
C LEU A 112 30.87 30.15 14.99
N GLY A 113 31.20 29.87 16.27
CA GLY A 113 31.72 28.58 16.71
C GLY A 113 30.73 27.42 16.59
N SER A 114 29.41 27.67 16.64
CA SER A 114 28.38 26.63 16.47
C SER A 114 28.08 26.30 15.01
N LEU A 115 28.53 27.10 14.05
CA LEU A 115 28.20 26.90 12.63
C LEU A 115 28.91 25.68 12.02
N THR A 116 30.10 25.32 12.50
CA THR A 116 30.86 24.16 12.03
C THR A 116 30.20 22.83 12.42
N GLY A 117 29.66 22.74 13.64
CA GLY A 117 28.88 21.57 14.10
C GLY A 117 27.59 21.35 13.31
N LYS A 118 26.92 22.44 12.91
CA LYS A 118 25.64 22.38 12.16
C LYS A 118 25.78 21.78 10.77
N ALA A 119 26.91 22.01 10.09
CA ALA A 119 27.15 21.38 8.80
C ALA A 119 27.17 19.84 8.90
N ASN A 120 27.69 19.30 10.01
CA ASN A 120 27.67 17.87 10.27
C ASN A 120 26.26 17.37 10.62
N ASP A 121 25.49 18.12 11.42
CA ASP A 121 24.08 17.79 11.72
C ASP A 121 23.23 17.67 10.44
N VAL A 122 23.45 18.56 9.46
CA VAL A 122 22.76 18.51 8.16
C VAL A 122 23.21 17.31 7.33
N LYS A 123 24.50 16.98 7.32
CA LYS A 123 25.01 15.78 6.64
C LYS A 123 24.42 14.49 7.23
N ILE A 124 24.34 14.41 8.56
CA ILE A 124 23.72 13.29 9.27
C ILE A 124 22.23 13.19 8.90
N ALA A 125 21.48 14.28 9.01
CA ALA A 125 20.06 14.27 8.66
C ALA A 125 19.81 13.87 7.18
N ARG A 126 20.71 14.26 6.27
CA ARG A 126 20.65 13.81 4.87
C ARG A 126 20.87 12.31 4.74
N LYS A 127 21.82 11.76 5.47
CA LYS A 127 22.04 10.30 5.52
C LYS A 127 20.87 9.56 6.13
N ASN A 128 20.17 10.15 7.10
CA ASN A 128 18.95 9.56 7.62
C ASN A 128 17.84 9.50 6.56
N VAL A 129 17.71 10.52 5.68
CA VAL A 129 16.77 10.46 4.54
C VAL A 129 17.14 9.35 3.56
N ASP A 130 18.44 9.19 3.25
CA ASP A 130 18.93 8.10 2.39
C ASP A 130 18.56 6.74 3.00
N ILE A 131 18.76 6.57 4.32
CA ILE A 131 18.42 5.36 5.08
C ILE A 131 16.91 5.09 5.04
N ALA A 132 16.08 6.08 5.40
CA ALA A 132 14.63 5.93 5.40
C ALA A 132 14.08 5.59 4.00
N THR A 133 14.70 6.13 2.94
CA THR A 133 14.36 5.77 1.56
C THR A 133 14.72 4.31 1.25
N ALA A 134 15.90 3.85 1.68
CA ALA A 134 16.30 2.45 1.50
C ALA A 134 15.40 1.49 2.28
N GLU A 135 15.00 1.85 3.51
CA GLU A 135 14.07 1.08 4.34
C GLU A 135 12.67 0.98 3.70
N GLN A 136 12.16 2.07 3.14
CA GLN A 136 10.91 2.08 2.36
C GLN A 136 10.97 1.06 1.21
N GLU A 137 12.08 1.06 0.46
CA GLU A 137 12.26 0.14 -0.67
C GLU A 137 12.44 -1.32 -0.23
N VAL A 138 13.10 -1.57 0.91
CA VAL A 138 13.15 -2.90 1.53
C VAL A 138 11.74 -3.37 1.89
N ALA A 139 10.94 -2.53 2.54
CA ALA A 139 9.57 -2.87 2.92
C ALA A 139 8.70 -3.20 1.70
N LYS A 140 8.78 -2.41 0.61
CA LYS A 140 8.08 -2.71 -0.65
C LYS A 140 8.49 -4.06 -1.22
N ARG A 141 9.79 -4.37 -1.26
CA ARG A 141 10.27 -5.67 -1.73
C ARG A 141 9.78 -6.84 -0.87
N GLN A 142 9.75 -6.67 0.45
CA GLN A 142 9.24 -7.68 1.38
C GLN A 142 7.75 -7.93 1.19
N VAL A 143 6.94 -6.87 1.11
CA VAL A 143 5.49 -6.98 0.85
C VAL A 143 5.22 -7.60 -0.51
N LYS A 144 5.99 -7.23 -1.55
CA LYS A 144 5.92 -7.88 -2.87
C LYS A 144 6.22 -9.38 -2.78
N ALA A 145 7.30 -9.77 -2.10
CA ALA A 145 7.66 -11.18 -1.96
C ALA A 145 6.58 -11.95 -1.19
N MET A 146 6.03 -11.36 -0.14
CA MET A 146 4.98 -11.95 0.69
C MET A 146 3.70 -12.20 -0.12
N VAL A 147 3.17 -11.19 -0.82
CA VAL A 147 1.92 -11.35 -1.58
C VAL A 147 2.08 -12.35 -2.72
N LEU A 148 3.22 -12.36 -3.41
CA LEU A 148 3.47 -13.32 -4.48
C LEU A 148 3.63 -14.74 -3.94
N SER A 149 4.34 -14.93 -2.82
CA SER A 149 4.46 -16.23 -2.17
C SER A 149 3.09 -16.77 -1.77
N LYS A 150 2.26 -15.95 -1.12
CA LYS A 150 0.89 -16.34 -0.73
C LYS A 150 0.01 -16.63 -1.93
N TYR A 151 0.16 -15.90 -3.03
CA TYR A 151 -0.54 -16.22 -4.27
C TYR A 151 -0.12 -17.57 -4.85
N HIS A 152 1.17 -17.94 -4.78
CA HIS A 152 1.62 -19.26 -5.18
C HIS A 152 1.10 -20.36 -4.26
N ASP A 153 1.06 -20.11 -2.94
CA ASP A 153 0.44 -21.01 -1.97
C ASP A 153 -1.04 -21.22 -2.31
N TYR A 154 -1.78 -20.16 -2.68
CA TYR A 154 -3.17 -20.24 -3.09
C TYR A 154 -3.36 -21.14 -4.32
N LEU A 155 -2.54 -20.95 -5.36
CA LEU A 155 -2.59 -21.78 -6.57
C LEU A 155 -2.30 -23.25 -6.25
N MET A 156 -1.30 -23.50 -5.42
CA MET A 156 -0.93 -24.85 -5.00
C MET A 156 -2.07 -25.51 -4.20
N THR A 157 -2.60 -24.84 -3.18
CA THR A 157 -3.67 -25.39 -2.34
C THR A 157 -4.95 -25.62 -3.14
N LYS A 158 -5.26 -24.75 -4.11
CA LYS A 158 -6.38 -24.93 -5.04
C LYS A 158 -6.21 -26.19 -5.89
N GLU A 159 -5.01 -26.43 -6.40
CA GLU A 159 -4.71 -27.64 -7.19
C GLU A 159 -4.77 -28.90 -6.31
N MET A 160 -4.19 -28.86 -5.10
CA MET A 160 -4.26 -29.96 -4.14
C MET A 160 -5.70 -30.31 -3.77
N LEU A 161 -6.56 -29.30 -3.56
CA LEU A 161 -7.97 -29.52 -3.29
C LEU A 161 -8.68 -30.14 -4.50
N THR A 162 -8.33 -29.74 -5.73
CA THR A 162 -8.88 -30.32 -6.95
C THR A 162 -8.53 -31.80 -7.06
N LEU A 163 -7.26 -32.17 -6.84
CA LEU A 163 -6.82 -33.57 -6.82
C LEU A 163 -7.49 -34.37 -5.69
N GLN A 164 -7.58 -33.79 -4.49
CA GLN A 164 -8.23 -34.46 -3.36
C GLN A 164 -9.72 -34.65 -3.59
N ASN A 165 -10.39 -33.77 -4.33
CA ASN A 165 -11.79 -33.96 -4.72
C ASN A 165 -11.96 -35.22 -5.59
N GLU A 166 -11.07 -35.44 -6.56
CA GLU A 166 -11.08 -36.64 -7.41
C GLU A 166 -10.87 -37.91 -6.59
N VAL A 167 -9.84 -37.94 -5.73
CA VAL A 167 -9.57 -39.08 -4.84
C VAL A 167 -10.76 -39.38 -3.93
N THR A 168 -11.37 -38.34 -3.35
CA THR A 168 -12.51 -38.51 -2.44
C THR A 168 -13.74 -39.08 -3.17
N GLU A 169 -13.94 -38.71 -4.44
CA GLU A 169 -15.05 -39.23 -5.26
C GLU A 169 -14.82 -40.71 -5.65
N ASP A 170 -13.58 -41.07 -5.99
CA ASP A 170 -13.20 -42.45 -6.26
C ASP A 170 -13.40 -43.34 -5.01
N ASP A 171 -12.95 -42.88 -3.84
CA ASP A 171 -13.14 -43.61 -2.59
C ASP A 171 -14.61 -43.68 -2.15
N TYR A 172 -15.40 -42.64 -2.46
CA TYR A 172 -16.85 -42.68 -2.24
C TYR A 172 -17.52 -43.77 -3.09
N THR A 173 -17.14 -43.85 -4.37
CA THR A 173 -17.64 -44.89 -5.28
C THR A 173 -17.23 -46.29 -4.82
N ALA A 174 -15.98 -46.44 -4.35
CA ALA A 174 -15.49 -47.69 -3.78
C ALA A 174 -16.25 -48.08 -2.51
N PHE A 175 -16.54 -47.11 -1.63
CA PHE A 175 -17.34 -47.30 -0.42
C PHE A 175 -18.77 -47.78 -0.75
N GLN A 176 -19.46 -47.13 -1.68
CA GLN A 176 -20.81 -47.55 -2.13
C GLN A 176 -20.80 -48.97 -2.73
N THR A 177 -19.75 -49.28 -3.50
CA THR A 177 -19.58 -50.62 -4.08
C THR A 177 -19.35 -51.67 -3.00
N ALA A 178 -18.54 -51.35 -1.98
CA ALA A 178 -18.30 -52.23 -0.84
C ALA A 178 -19.57 -52.44 -0.01
N GLU A 179 -20.37 -51.39 0.21
CA GLU A 179 -21.68 -51.49 0.89
C GLU A 179 -22.61 -52.47 0.15
N THR A 180 -22.71 -52.33 -1.17
CA THR A 180 -23.53 -53.22 -2.01
C THR A 180 -23.03 -54.67 -1.95
N LYS A 181 -21.71 -54.88 -2.04
CA LYS A 181 -21.09 -56.22 -1.96
C LYS A 181 -21.21 -56.85 -0.57
N LEU A 182 -21.21 -56.05 0.49
CA LEU A 182 -21.42 -56.55 1.85
C LEU A 182 -22.88 -57.01 2.01
N ALA A 183 -23.83 -56.22 1.51
CA ALA A 183 -25.25 -56.57 1.54
C ALA A 183 -25.56 -57.86 0.77
N SER A 184 -24.84 -58.13 -0.33
CA SER A 184 -24.93 -59.40 -1.05
C SER A 184 -24.10 -60.55 -0.45
N GLY A 185 -23.38 -60.31 0.66
CA GLY A 185 -22.50 -61.30 1.30
C GLY A 185 -21.23 -61.63 0.51
N SER A 186 -20.86 -60.82 -0.48
CA SER A 186 -19.73 -61.04 -1.39
C SER A 186 -18.38 -60.56 -0.84
N ILE A 187 -18.38 -59.73 0.21
CA ILE A 187 -17.18 -59.33 0.96
C ILE A 187 -17.38 -59.49 2.46
N SER A 188 -16.30 -59.49 3.24
CA SER A 188 -16.36 -59.50 4.71
C SER A 188 -16.66 -58.11 5.27
N TYR A 189 -17.19 -58.07 6.50
CA TYR A 189 -17.38 -56.83 7.26
C TYR A 189 -16.07 -56.06 7.48
N GLU A 190 -14.96 -56.77 7.66
CA GLU A 190 -13.62 -56.17 7.79
C GLU A 190 -13.22 -55.42 6.52
N SER A 191 -13.43 -56.02 5.33
CA SER A 191 -13.13 -55.36 4.05
C SER A 191 -13.99 -54.10 3.82
N TYR A 192 -15.27 -54.14 4.21
CA TYR A 192 -16.13 -52.96 4.21
C TYR A 192 -15.61 -51.87 5.16
N THR A 193 -15.27 -52.24 6.39
CA THR A 193 -14.80 -51.30 7.42
C THR A 193 -13.53 -50.58 6.97
N THR A 194 -12.57 -51.29 6.37
CA THR A 194 -11.35 -50.69 5.81
C THR A 194 -11.64 -49.67 4.70
N THR A 195 -12.60 -49.97 3.82
CA THR A 195 -13.00 -49.05 2.74
C THR A 195 -13.72 -47.82 3.30
N SER A 196 -14.60 -48.03 4.29
CA SER A 196 -15.29 -46.96 5.01
C SER A 196 -14.31 -46.03 5.74
N GLN A 197 -13.29 -46.59 6.41
CA GLN A 197 -12.24 -45.82 7.06
C GLN A 197 -11.46 -44.97 6.06
N ARG A 198 -11.01 -45.54 4.94
CA ARG A 198 -10.32 -44.78 3.89
C ARG A 198 -11.15 -43.59 3.40
N TYR A 199 -12.41 -43.82 3.02
CA TYR A 199 -13.29 -42.73 2.56
C TYR A 199 -13.43 -41.61 3.60
N ASN A 200 -13.57 -41.96 4.88
CA ASN A 200 -13.66 -40.97 5.95
C ASN A 200 -12.34 -40.19 6.15
N ASP A 201 -11.20 -40.85 6.04
CA ASP A 201 -9.88 -40.22 6.14
C ASP A 201 -9.65 -39.24 4.99
N ASP A 202 -9.96 -39.63 3.75
CA ASP A 202 -9.86 -38.76 2.57
C ASP A 202 -10.84 -37.59 2.61
N ARG A 203 -12.04 -37.81 3.14
CA ARG A 203 -13.01 -36.72 3.40
C ARG A 203 -12.49 -35.72 4.44
N ASN A 204 -11.85 -36.18 5.52
CA ASN A 204 -11.23 -35.30 6.52
C ASN A 204 -10.08 -34.49 5.92
N LYS A 205 -9.29 -35.11 5.04
CA LYS A 205 -8.21 -34.42 4.32
C LYS A 205 -8.74 -33.37 3.36
N LYS A 206 -9.81 -33.65 2.62
CA LYS A 206 -10.53 -32.67 1.80
C LYS A 206 -10.97 -31.45 2.62
N LEU A 207 -11.65 -31.66 3.74
CA LEU A 207 -12.08 -30.58 4.63
C LEU A 207 -10.91 -29.73 5.13
N SER A 208 -9.78 -30.36 5.42
CA SER A 208 -8.55 -29.65 5.82
C SER A 208 -8.02 -28.75 4.69
N LEU A 209 -8.02 -29.23 3.46
CA LEU A 209 -7.59 -28.45 2.29
C LEU A 209 -8.56 -27.30 1.95
N GLU A 210 -9.87 -27.49 2.14
CA GLU A 210 -10.86 -26.42 1.97
C GLU A 210 -10.64 -25.28 2.98
N ARG A 211 -10.35 -25.65 4.24
CA ARG A 211 -9.97 -24.69 5.28
C ARG A 211 -8.66 -23.98 4.91
N ASP A 212 -7.65 -24.73 4.48
CA ASP A 212 -6.34 -24.16 4.16
C ASP A 212 -6.43 -23.21 2.96
N LEU A 213 -7.22 -23.54 1.94
CA LEU A 213 -7.50 -22.64 0.81
C LEU A 213 -8.15 -21.34 1.29
N SER A 214 -9.12 -21.45 2.21
CA SER A 214 -9.80 -20.30 2.80
C SER A 214 -8.83 -19.43 3.62
N ASN A 215 -7.92 -20.04 4.38
CA ASN A 215 -6.92 -19.33 5.15
C ASN A 215 -5.93 -18.57 4.25
N VAL A 216 -5.38 -19.22 3.23
CA VAL A 216 -4.43 -18.57 2.30
C VAL A 216 -5.10 -17.40 1.58
N LYS A 217 -6.39 -17.56 1.22
CA LYS A 217 -7.17 -16.45 0.68
C LYS A 217 -7.24 -15.27 1.65
N LEU A 218 -7.62 -15.50 2.92
CA LEU A 218 -7.69 -14.44 3.93
C LEU A 218 -6.35 -13.75 4.15
N GLU A 219 -5.24 -14.50 4.14
CA GLU A 219 -3.88 -13.94 4.26
C GLU A 219 -3.54 -13.00 3.09
N ILE A 220 -3.94 -13.34 1.87
CA ILE A 220 -3.76 -12.46 0.71
C ILE A 220 -4.62 -11.20 0.88
N GLU A 221 -5.89 -11.36 1.27
CA GLU A 221 -6.85 -10.27 1.47
C GLU A 221 -6.38 -9.29 2.55
N GLU A 222 -5.76 -9.78 3.62
CA GLU A 222 -5.14 -8.95 4.66
C GLU A 222 -4.02 -8.06 4.09
N ILE A 223 -3.22 -8.60 3.16
CA ILE A 223 -2.11 -7.86 2.54
C ILE A 223 -2.64 -6.80 1.56
N ILE A 224 -3.60 -7.16 0.70
CA ILE A 224 -4.08 -6.29 -0.39
C ILE A 224 -5.26 -5.39 0.00
N GLY A 225 -5.95 -5.68 1.10
CA GLY A 225 -7.08 -4.90 1.62
C GLY A 225 -8.39 -5.01 0.82
N VAL A 226 -8.48 -5.95 -0.12
CA VAL A 226 -9.66 -6.23 -0.95
C VAL A 226 -9.81 -7.74 -1.11
N ARG A 227 -10.98 -8.21 -1.55
CA ARG A 227 -11.22 -9.64 -1.77
C ARG A 227 -10.41 -10.15 -2.95
N LEU A 228 -9.90 -11.37 -2.83
CA LEU A 228 -9.06 -11.97 -3.88
C LEU A 228 -9.86 -12.22 -5.17
N GLU A 229 -11.14 -12.58 -5.06
CA GLU A 229 -12.00 -12.82 -6.23
C GLU A 229 -12.17 -11.59 -7.10
N ASP A 230 -12.25 -10.41 -6.49
CA ASP A 230 -12.44 -9.15 -7.21
C ASP A 230 -11.23 -8.81 -8.10
N VAL A 231 -10.07 -9.42 -7.81
CA VAL A 231 -8.82 -9.25 -8.56
C VAL A 231 -8.65 -10.32 -9.65
N ILE A 232 -9.08 -11.55 -9.38
CA ILE A 232 -8.94 -12.69 -10.31
C ILE A 232 -10.08 -12.74 -11.34
N ALA A 233 -11.27 -12.23 -11.01
CA ALA A 233 -12.45 -12.31 -11.87
C ALA A 233 -12.54 -11.23 -12.98
N GLN A 234 -11.46 -10.46 -13.20
CA GLN A 234 -11.37 -9.39 -14.22
C GLN A 234 -10.49 -9.83 -15.39
#